data_AF-A0A377CYI6-F1
#
_entry.id   AF-A0A377CYI6-F1
#
_cell.length_a   1.000
_cell.length_b   1.000
_cell.length_c   1.000
_cell.angle_alpha   90.00
_cell.angle_beta   90.00
_cell.angle_gamma   90.00
#
_symmetry.space_group_name_H-M   'P 1'
#
loop_
_entity.id
_entity.type
_entity.pdbx_description
1 polymer ?
#
loop_
_entity_poly.entity_id
_entity_poly.type
_entity_poly.pdbx_seq_one_letter_code
_entity_poly.pdbx_strand_id
1 'polypeptide(L)'
;MNLFDIIGINQDDRGDNMIVLTPSDHMLVPDFPGLSEDGITITFDREVALAREDAQFITWEHPLIRNGLDLILSGDTGSSTISLLKTKRCR
;
A
#
# COMPACT_ATOMS: atom_id res chain seq x y z
N MET A 1 -7.45 -0.80 -1.08
CA MET A 1 -6.08 -0.37 -0.75
C MET A 1 -5.74 -0.83 0.67
N ASN A 2 -5.54 -2.13 0.90
CA ASN A 2 -5.18 -2.64 2.25
C ASN A 2 -3.68 -2.96 2.38
N LEU A 3 -2.95 -3.11 1.27
CA LEU A 3 -1.54 -3.51 1.28
C LEU A 3 -0.64 -2.47 1.97
N PHE A 4 -0.71 -1.22 1.53
CA PHE A 4 0.12 -0.13 2.05
C PHE A 4 -0.18 0.17 3.53
N ASP A 5 -1.46 0.11 3.92
CA ASP A 5 -1.89 0.29 5.32
C ASP A 5 -1.33 -0.80 6.24
N ILE A 6 -1.38 -2.07 5.79
CA ILE A 6 -0.78 -3.19 6.53
C ILE A 6 0.72 -3.02 6.68
N ILE A 7 1.43 -2.52 5.67
CA ILE A 7 2.88 -2.29 5.71
C ILE A 7 3.24 -1.09 6.60
N GLY A 8 2.29 -0.18 6.86
CA GLY A 8 2.52 1.07 7.57
C GLY A 8 3.00 2.22 6.68
N ILE A 9 2.68 2.19 5.38
CA ILE A 9 2.98 3.26 4.42
C ILE A 9 1.83 4.26 4.42
N ASN A 10 2.15 5.55 4.59
CA ASN A 10 1.16 6.61 4.56
C ASN A 10 0.75 6.91 3.10
N GLN A 11 -0.55 6.96 2.85
CA GLN A 11 -1.15 7.20 1.53
C GLN A 11 -1.88 8.54 1.55
N ASP A 12 -1.32 9.55 0.89
CA ASP A 12 -1.91 10.89 0.79
C ASP A 12 -2.48 11.09 -0.62
N ASP A 13 -3.81 11.09 -0.75
CA ASP A 13 -4.48 11.32 -2.03
C ASP A 13 -4.46 12.83 -2.36
N ARG A 14 -3.86 13.18 -3.50
CA ARG A 14 -3.71 14.58 -3.94
C ARG A 14 -4.82 15.03 -4.90
N GLY A 15 -5.79 14.18 -5.20
CA GLY A 15 -6.73 14.37 -6.31
C GLY A 15 -6.12 13.97 -7.67
N ASP A 16 -6.97 13.90 -8.70
CA ASP A 16 -6.56 13.55 -10.08
C ASP A 16 -5.90 12.16 -10.21
N ASN A 17 -6.38 11.16 -9.47
CA ASN A 17 -5.81 9.80 -9.48
C ASN A 17 -4.32 9.75 -9.08
N MET A 18 -3.84 10.71 -8.30
CA MET A 18 -2.48 10.73 -7.75
C MET A 18 -2.48 10.45 -6.25
N ILE A 19 -1.62 9.53 -5.84
CA ILE A 19 -1.42 9.17 -4.44
C ILE A 19 0.06 9.32 -4.12
N VAL A 20 0.36 10.06 -3.07
CA VAL A 20 1.71 10.20 -2.54
C VAL A 20 1.90 9.17 -1.44
N LEU A 21 2.85 8.27 -1.65
CA LEU A 21 3.26 7.26 -0.68
C LEU A 21 4.46 7.78 0.10
N THR A 22 4.32 7.91 1.42
CA THR A 22 5.41 8.33 2.32
C THR A 22 5.70 7.23 3.34
N PRO A 23 6.98 6.90 3.60
CA PRO A 23 7.32 6.00 4.69
C PRO A 23 6.94 6.65 6.02
N SER A 24 6.52 5.82 6.99
CA SER A 24 6.13 6.25 8.33
C SER A 24 6.90 5.45 9.37
N ASP A 25 7.06 6.00 10.57
CA ASP A 25 7.78 5.37 11.70
C ASP A 25 7.19 4.01 12.13
N HIS A 26 5.97 3.69 11.71
CA HIS A 26 5.30 2.41 11.96
C HIS A 26 5.52 1.35 10.86
N MET A 27 6.47 1.57 9.95
CA MET A 27 6.76 0.61 8.88
C MET A 27 7.19 -0.76 9.42
N LEU A 28 6.61 -1.83 8.86
CA LEU A 28 6.96 -3.22 9.17
C LEU A 28 8.37 -3.63 8.70
N VAL A 29 8.97 -2.86 7.78
CA VAL A 29 10.28 -3.13 7.18
C VAL A 29 11.09 -1.83 7.15
N PRO A 30 12.36 -1.84 7.57
CA PRO A 30 13.19 -0.64 7.62
C PRO A 30 13.53 -0.04 6.26
N ASP A 31 13.39 -0.80 5.16
CA ASP A 31 13.62 -0.32 3.81
C ASP A 31 12.68 -1.06 2.84
N PHE A 32 11.86 -0.32 2.09
CA PHE A 32 10.98 -0.90 1.07
C PHE A 32 11.54 -0.62 -0.32
N PRO A 33 12.01 -1.64 -1.05
CA PRO A 33 12.67 -1.43 -2.34
C PRO A 33 11.72 -0.76 -3.34
N GLY A 34 12.03 0.48 -3.70
CA GLY A 34 11.23 1.33 -4.58
C GLY A 34 10.49 2.48 -3.89
N LEU A 35 10.58 2.61 -2.56
CA LEU A 35 10.06 3.76 -1.82
C LEU A 35 11.23 4.62 -1.32
N SER A 36 11.38 5.82 -1.87
CA SER A 36 12.34 6.80 -1.34
C SER A 36 11.85 7.44 -0.04
N GLU A 37 12.77 7.87 0.83
CA GLU A 37 12.43 8.59 2.07
C GLU A 37 11.67 9.90 1.81
N ASP A 38 11.92 10.56 0.68
CA ASP A 38 11.18 11.75 0.20
C ASP A 38 9.72 11.48 -0.20
N GLY A 39 9.32 10.20 -0.22
CA GLY A 39 8.03 9.75 -0.73
C GLY A 39 8.01 9.65 -2.26
N ILE A 40 7.09 8.84 -2.76
CA ILE A 40 6.89 8.64 -4.20
C ILE A 40 5.46 9.01 -4.59
N THR A 41 5.31 9.68 -5.74
CA THR A 41 3.98 9.93 -6.31
C THR A 41 3.65 8.80 -7.26
N ILE A 42 2.52 8.13 -7.03
CA ILE A 42 2.01 7.07 -7.89
C ILE A 42 0.67 7.46 -8.50
N THR A 43 0.39 6.92 -9.69
CA THR A 43 -0.90 7.03 -10.35
C THR A 43 -1.33 5.69 -10.95
N PHE A 44 -2.64 5.49 -11.00
CA PHE A 44 -3.27 4.34 -11.66
C PHE A 44 -3.77 4.67 -13.07
N ASP A 45 -3.65 5.94 -13.48
CA ASP A 45 -4.11 6.39 -14.79
C ASP A 45 -2.94 6.61 -15.74
N ARG A 46 -3.07 6.06 -16.96
CA ARG A 46 -2.04 6.21 -17.99
C ARG A 46 -2.00 7.64 -18.53
N GLU A 47 -3.13 8.34 -18.63
CA GLU A 47 -3.18 9.72 -19.13
C GLU A 47 -2.47 10.67 -18.15
N VAL A 48 -2.68 10.46 -16.84
CA VAL A 48 -2.00 11.23 -15.79
C VAL A 48 -0.50 10.92 -15.79
N ALA A 49 -0.10 9.66 -15.93
CA ALA A 49 1.32 9.28 -16.04
C ALA A 49 2.02 9.86 -17.28
N LEU A 50 1.29 10.05 -18.38
CA LEU A 50 1.82 10.70 -19.60
C LEU A 50 1.95 12.21 -19.43
N ALA A 51 1.04 12.83 -18.69
CA ALA A 51 1.05 14.27 -18.43
C ALA A 51 2.08 14.66 -17.36
N ARG A 52 2.40 13.73 -16.44
CA ARG A 52 3.29 13.93 -15.29
C ARG A 52 4.31 12.82 -15.19
N GLU A 53 5.52 13.11 -15.67
CA GLU A 53 6.69 12.23 -15.58
C GLU A 53 7.17 12.01 -14.14
N ASP A 54 6.74 12.86 -13.21
CA ASP A 54 6.97 12.74 -11.77
C ASP A 54 6.04 11.72 -11.08
N ALA A 55 5.01 11.22 -11.76
CA ALA A 55 4.10 10.20 -11.25
C ALA A 55 4.43 8.81 -11.84
N GLN A 56 4.74 7.85 -10.97
CA GLN A 56 4.96 6.46 -11.36
C GLN A 56 3.64 5.76 -11.67
N PHE A 57 3.52 5.18 -12.86
CA PHE A 57 2.37 4.38 -13.24
C PHE A 57 2.43 3.00 -12.55
N ILE A 58 1.56 2.78 -11.56
CA ILE A 58 1.50 1.52 -10.81
C ILE A 58 0.55 0.53 -11.49
N THR A 59 1.09 -0.64 -11.80
CA THR A 59 0.33 -1.82 -12.23
C THR A 59 0.56 -2.98 -11.25
N TRP A 60 -0.20 -4.07 -11.42
CA TRP A 60 0.03 -5.32 -10.68
C TRP A 60 1.41 -5.94 -10.91
N GLU A 61 2.06 -5.60 -12.02
CA GLU A 61 3.41 -6.07 -12.35
C GLU A 61 4.50 -5.17 -11.75
N HIS A 62 4.14 -4.05 -11.14
CA HIS A 62 5.10 -3.14 -10.57
C HIS A 62 5.83 -3.79 -9.38
N PRO A 63 7.17 -3.66 -9.27
CA PRO A 63 7.94 -4.27 -8.19
C PRO A 63 7.42 -3.88 -6.80
N LEU A 64 6.90 -2.66 -6.61
CA LEU A 64 6.25 -2.26 -5.35
C LEU A 64 5.11 -3.20 -4.94
N ILE A 65 4.21 -3.55 -5.87
CA ILE A 65 3.06 -4.40 -5.56
C ILE A 65 3.52 -5.83 -5.28
N ARG A 66 4.46 -6.33 -6.10
CA ARG A 66 5.03 -7.67 -5.92
C ARG A 66 5.78 -7.82 -4.61
N ASN A 67 6.63 -6.86 -4.26
CA ASN A 67 7.39 -6.85 -3.01
C ASN A 67 6.47 -6.72 -1.79
N GLY A 68 5.41 -5.90 -1.89
CA GLY A 68 4.44 -5.78 -0.82
C GLY A 68 3.66 -7.08 -0.61
N LEU A 69 3.24 -7.73 -1.70
CA LEU A 69 2.56 -9.03 -1.64
C LEU A 69 3.49 -10.10 -1.07
N ASP A 70 4.75 -10.16 -1.51
CA ASP A 70 5.74 -11.10 -0.99
C ASP A 70 5.98 -10.89 0.51
N LEU A 71 6.03 -9.65 0.99
CA LEU A 71 6.18 -9.34 2.41
C LEU A 71 4.99 -9.82 3.23
N ILE A 72 3.74 -9.61 2.76
CA ILE A 72 2.55 -10.11 3.46
C ILE A 72 2.50 -11.64 3.43
N LEU A 73 2.83 -12.27 2.30
CA LEU A 73 2.79 -13.72 2.15
C LEU A 73 3.93 -14.42 2.90
N SER A 74 5.09 -13.76 3.03
CA SER A 74 6.23 -14.25 3.81
C SER A 74 6.09 -13.96 5.30
N GLY A 75 5.30 -12.95 5.67
CA GLY A 75 4.99 -12.64 7.06
C GLY A 75 3.95 -13.59 7.65
N ASP A 76 4.11 -13.98 8.92
CA ASP A 76 3.08 -14.71 9.67
C ASP A 76 1.86 -13.82 10.04
N THR A 77 1.88 -12.55 9.61
CA THR A 77 0.86 -11.54 9.86
C THR A 77 -0.48 -11.95 9.22
N GLY A 78 -1.43 -12.35 10.06
CA GLY A 78 -2.75 -12.84 9.64
C GLY A 78 -2.96 -14.36 9.79
N SER A 79 -1.92 -15.10 10.20
CA SER A 79 -1.97 -16.56 10.44
C SER A 79 -2.92 -16.95 11.59
N SER A 80 -3.10 -16.08 12.59
CA SER A 80 -4.05 -16.29 13.70
C SER A 80 -4.85 -15.01 13.96
N THR A 81 -6.15 -15.06 13.71
CA THR A 81 -7.09 -13.96 14.02
C THR A 81 -8.26 -14.51 14.82
N ILE A 82 -8.62 -13.84 15.91
CA ILE A 82 -9.82 -14.15 16.69
C ILE A 82 -10.84 -13.02 16.51
N SER A 83 -12.00 -13.37 15.97
CA SER A 83 -13.07 -12.42 15.69
C SER A 83 -14.32 -12.80 16.49
N LEU A 84 -14.80 -11.89 17.33
CA LEU A 84 -16.01 -12.11 18.13
C LEU A 84 -17.23 -11.57 17.37
N LEU A 85 -18.04 -12.45 16.79
CA LEU A 85 -19.30 -12.06 16.16
C LEU A 85 -20.42 -12.02 17.21
N LYS A 86 -20.82 -10.81 17.63
CA LYS A 86 -21.95 -10.65 18.55
C LYS A 86 -23.29 -10.73 17.79
N THR A 87 -23.85 -11.93 17.72
CA THR A 87 -25.21 -12.14 17.17
C THR A 87 -26.28 -11.86 18.23
N LYS A 88 -27.31 -11.09 17.88
CA LYS A 88 -28.55 -10.94 18.68
C LYS A 88 -29.66 -11.81 18.09
N ARG A 89 -29.42 -13.12 18.02
CA ARG A 89 -30.47 -14.13 17.80
C ARG A 89 -30.23 -15.29 18.76
N CYS A 90 -30.62 -15.10 20.00
CA CYS A 90 -31.06 -16.20 20.86
C CYS A 90 -32.58 -16.08 20.90
N ARG A 91 -33.27 -17.08 20.36
CA ARG A 91 -34.69 -17.33 20.59
C ARG A 91 -34.80 -18.38 21.68
#